data_AF-F2U010-F1
#
_entry.id   AF-F2U010-F1
#
_cell.length_a   1.000
_cell.length_b   1.000
_cell.length_c   1.000
_cell.angle_alpha   90.00
_cell.angle_beta   90.00
_cell.angle_gamma   90.00
#
_symmetry.space_group_name_H-M   'P 1'
#
loop_
_entity.id
_entity.type
_entity.pdbx_description
1 polymer ?
#
loop_
_entity_poly.entity_id
_entity_poly.type
_entity_poly.pdbx_seq_one_letter_code
_entity_poly.pdbx_strand_id
1 'polypeptide(L)'
;MAPTASAKDKDAFLDRIYWARQALALLCGITFGAFPLTSWAGFVSFFLVVLLGPLQWAQTMYKSQMALLHLEQTDIFSEGFQPSLFVFMASWILVYTTLYGDFE
;
A
#
# COMPACT_ATOMS: atom_id res chain seq x y z
N MET A 1 9.69 30.61 9.54
CA MET A 1 10.56 29.72 8.75
C MET A 1 9.68 29.04 7.72
N ALA A 2 9.76 29.45 6.45
CA ALA A 2 9.05 28.74 5.38
C ALA A 2 9.74 27.38 5.17
N PRO A 3 9.01 26.25 5.09
CA PRO A 3 9.62 24.99 4.70
C PRO A 3 10.26 25.20 3.32
N THR A 4 11.56 24.89 3.22
CA THR A 4 12.30 24.96 1.96
C THR A 4 11.56 24.09 0.93
N ALA A 5 11.31 24.61 -0.28
CA ALA A 5 10.43 23.99 -1.28
C ALA A 5 10.66 22.46 -1.46
N SER A 6 11.91 22.02 -1.31
CA SER A 6 12.32 20.61 -1.33
C SER A 6 11.59 19.69 -0.34
N ALA A 7 11.30 20.16 0.88
CA ALA A 7 10.58 19.35 1.88
C ALA A 7 9.12 19.08 1.46
N LYS A 8 8.45 20.12 0.93
CA LYS A 8 7.06 20.00 0.46
C LYS A 8 6.96 19.06 -0.75
N ASP A 9 7.96 19.09 -1.62
CA ASP A 9 8.02 18.21 -2.80
C ASP A 9 8.27 16.75 -2.40
N LYS A 10 9.06 16.51 -1.35
CA LYS A 10 9.25 15.18 -0.74
C LYS A 10 7.94 14.64 -0.17
N ASP A 11 7.23 15.43 0.63
CA ASP A 11 5.96 15.02 1.22
C ASP A 11 4.91 14.70 0.14
N ALA A 12 4.80 15.53 -0.90
CA ALA A 12 3.88 15.29 -2.01
C ALA A 12 4.21 14.03 -2.84
N PHE A 13 5.48 13.61 -2.84
CA PHE A 13 5.89 12.34 -3.44
C PHE A 13 5.50 11.16 -2.55
N LEU A 14 5.76 11.25 -1.25
CA LEU A 14 5.39 10.24 -0.25
C LEU A 14 3.87 10.02 -0.21
N ASP A 15 3.07 11.08 -0.28
CA ASP A 15 1.61 11.00 -0.36
C ASP A 15 1.12 10.19 -1.57
N ARG A 16 1.79 10.31 -2.73
CA ARG A 16 1.44 9.53 -3.93
C ARG A 16 1.72 8.05 -3.74
N ILE A 17 2.86 7.72 -3.11
CA ILE A 17 3.20 6.34 -2.75
C ILE A 17 2.17 5.78 -1.75
N TYR A 18 1.80 6.58 -0.75
CA TYR A 18 0.78 6.23 0.24
C TYR A 18 -0.54 5.85 -0.45
N TRP A 19 -1.08 6.72 -1.31
CA TRP A 19 -2.35 6.44 -1.98
C TRP A 19 -2.28 5.26 -2.96
N ALA A 20 -1.15 5.09 -3.66
CA ALA A 20 -0.94 3.92 -4.51
C ALA A 20 -0.96 2.61 -3.71
N ARG A 21 -0.33 2.61 -2.52
CA ARG A 21 -0.36 1.47 -1.58
C ARG A 21 -1.78 1.18 -1.10
N GLN A 22 -2.52 2.21 -0.70
CA GLN A 22 -3.89 2.04 -0.21
C GLN A 22 -4.83 1.48 -1.28
N ALA A 23 -4.70 1.95 -2.53
CA ALA A 23 -5.46 1.41 -3.65
C ALA A 23 -5.14 -0.07 -3.91
N LEU A 24 -3.86 -0.46 -3.89
CA LEU A 24 -3.45 -1.86 -4.05
C LEU A 24 -3.95 -2.74 -2.89
N ALA A 25 -3.83 -2.25 -1.66
CA ALA A 25 -4.31 -2.96 -0.47
C ALA A 25 -5.82 -3.21 -0.53
N LEU A 26 -6.60 -2.22 -0.95
CA LEU A 26 -8.04 -2.33 -1.13
C LEU A 26 -8.39 -3.35 -2.23
N LEU A 27 -7.75 -3.26 -3.40
CA LEU A 27 -7.98 -4.18 -4.51
C LEU A 27 -7.64 -5.62 -4.10
N CYS A 28 -6.53 -5.84 -3.42
CA CYS A 28 -6.17 -7.15 -2.89
C CYS A 28 -7.18 -7.63 -1.86
N GLY A 29 -7.61 -6.80 -0.90
CA GLY A 29 -8.57 -7.23 0.12
C GLY A 29 -9.92 -7.63 -0.48
N ILE A 30 -10.36 -6.93 -1.52
CA ILE A 30 -11.59 -7.29 -2.26
C ILE A 30 -11.42 -8.61 -3.01
N THR A 31 -10.32 -8.78 -3.76
CA THR A 31 -10.12 -10.01 -4.52
C THR A 31 -9.92 -11.22 -3.61
N PHE A 32 -9.12 -11.11 -2.55
CA PHE A 32 -8.91 -12.19 -1.59
C PHE A 32 -10.14 -12.48 -0.74
N GLY A 33 -10.97 -11.49 -0.41
CA GLY A 33 -12.23 -11.72 0.31
C GLY A 33 -13.30 -12.42 -0.51
N ALA A 34 -13.24 -12.28 -1.84
CA ALA A 34 -14.15 -12.99 -2.75
C ALA A 34 -13.85 -14.48 -2.88
N PHE A 35 -12.63 -14.91 -2.55
CA PHE A 35 -12.29 -16.33 -2.50
C PHE A 35 -12.34 -16.80 -1.04
N PRO A 36 -13.00 -17.93 -0.72
CA PRO A 36 -13.01 -18.50 0.63
C PRO A 36 -11.69 -19.25 0.89
N LEU A 37 -10.56 -18.60 0.59
CA LEU A 37 -9.23 -19.17 0.74
C LEU A 37 -8.86 -19.15 2.22
N THR A 38 -8.87 -20.32 2.83
CA THR A 38 -8.47 -20.59 4.22
C THR A 38 -6.95 -20.49 4.43
N SER A 39 -6.24 -19.65 3.68
CA SER A 39 -4.79 -19.80 3.47
C SER A 39 -3.97 -18.59 3.88
N TRP A 40 -2.91 -18.86 4.67
CA TRP A 40 -1.73 -18.01 4.87
C TRP A 40 -1.19 -17.38 3.57
N ALA A 41 -1.42 -18.04 2.43
CA ALA A 41 -1.06 -17.55 1.10
C ALA A 41 -1.62 -16.16 0.77
N GLY A 42 -2.82 -15.80 1.25
CA GLY A 42 -3.41 -14.46 1.04
C GLY A 42 -2.68 -13.35 1.81
N PHE A 43 -2.18 -13.69 3.01
CA PHE A 43 -1.34 -12.78 3.78
C PHE A 43 0.04 -12.61 3.15
N VAL A 44 0.64 -13.70 2.66
CA VAL A 44 1.96 -13.66 2.00
C VAL A 44 1.90 -12.89 0.69
N SER A 45 0.87 -13.14 -0.14
CA SER A 45 0.68 -12.42 -1.40
C SER A 45 0.45 -10.93 -1.15
N PHE A 46 -0.35 -10.56 -0.15
CA PHE A 46 -0.54 -9.18 0.27
C PHE A 46 0.79 -8.53 0.66
N PHE A 47 1.57 -9.18 1.52
CA PHE A 47 2.87 -8.66 1.95
C PHE A 47 3.81 -8.44 0.75
N LEU A 48 3.84 -9.37 -0.20
CA LEU A 48 4.65 -9.24 -1.40
C LEU A 48 4.18 -8.09 -2.30
N VAL A 49 2.87 -7.96 -2.53
CA VAL A 49 2.31 -6.91 -3.41
C VAL A 49 2.50 -5.52 -2.80
N VAL A 50 2.24 -5.35 -1.50
CA VAL A 50 2.35 -4.06 -0.82
C VAL A 50 3.80 -3.64 -0.57
N LEU A 51 4.72 -4.58 -0.32
CA LEU A 51 6.13 -4.24 -0.14
C LEU A 51 6.84 -4.02 -1.48
N LEU A 52 6.72 -4.98 -2.41
CA LEU A 52 7.52 -4.97 -3.63
C LEU A 52 6.92 -4.06 -4.71
N GLY A 53 5.59 -4.02 -4.86
CA GLY A 53 4.94 -3.28 -5.94
C GLY A 53 5.26 -1.78 -5.95
N PRO A 54 4.97 -1.04 -4.86
CA PRO A 54 5.25 0.38 -4.77
C PRO A 54 6.75 0.70 -4.81
N LEU A 55 7.60 -0.14 -4.20
CA LEU A 55 9.05 0.05 -4.22
C LEU A 55 9.61 -0.11 -5.64
N GLN A 56 9.25 -1.17 -6.35
CA GLN A 56 9.67 -1.40 -7.72
C GLN A 56 9.15 -0.31 -8.66
N TRP A 57 7.90 0.09 -8.50
CA TRP A 57 7.30 1.18 -9.26
C TRP A 57 8.04 2.51 -9.02
N ALA A 58 8.30 2.86 -7.76
CA ALA A 58 9.05 4.07 -7.40
C ALA A 58 10.46 4.07 -7.99
N GLN A 59 11.19 2.95 -7.86
CA GLN A 59 12.54 2.80 -8.38
C GLN A 59 12.61 2.84 -9.91
N THR A 60 11.59 2.34 -10.61
CA THR A 60 11.59 2.29 -12.07
C THR A 60 11.18 3.63 -12.68
N MET A 61 10.15 4.27 -12.12
CA MET A 61 9.55 5.47 -12.71
C MET A 61 10.15 6.78 -12.18
N TYR A 62 10.66 6.78 -10.94
CA TYR A 62 11.02 8.02 -10.23
C TYR A 62 12.46 8.04 -9.70
N LYS A 63 13.34 7.17 -10.21
CA LYS A 63 14.74 7.07 -9.77
C LYS A 63 15.48 8.41 -9.73
N SER A 64 15.31 9.24 -10.77
CA SER A 64 15.94 10.55 -10.87
C SER A 64 15.37 11.57 -9.88
N GLN A 65 14.05 11.55 -9.65
CA GLN A 65 13.40 12.40 -8.65
C GLN A 65 13.77 12.00 -7.22
N MET A 66 13.87 10.70 -6.93
CA MET A 66 14.30 10.22 -5.62
C MET A 66 15.73 10.66 -5.29
N ALA A 67 16.64 10.63 -6.28
CA ALA A 67 18.00 11.12 -6.11
C ALA A 67 18.05 12.64 -5.87
N LEU A 68 17.18 13.40 -6.55
CA LEU A 68 17.07 14.86 -6.40
C LEU A 68 16.51 15.26 -5.03
N LEU A 69 15.57 14.49 -4.49
CA LEU A 69 14.85 14.77 -3.24
C LEU A 69 15.50 14.11 -2.01
N HIS A 70 16.67 13.48 -2.15
CA HIS A 70 17.34 12.72 -1.09
C HIS A 70 16.41 11.71 -0.40
N LEU A 71 15.57 11.03 -1.18
CA LEU A 71 14.63 10.03 -0.71
C LEU A 71 15.31 8.66 -0.62
N GLU A 72 15.37 8.11 0.59
CA GLU A 72 15.89 6.77 0.81
C GLU A 72 14.82 5.70 0.54
N GLN A 73 15.26 4.46 0.27
CA GLN A 73 14.34 3.35 0.06
C GLN A 73 13.58 2.99 1.33
N THR A 74 14.20 3.21 2.48
CA THR A 74 13.63 3.04 3.83
C THR A 74 12.47 4.00 4.08
N ASP A 75 12.57 5.25 3.65
CA ASP A 75 11.49 6.24 3.74
C ASP A 75 10.24 5.74 2.98
N ILE A 76 10.43 5.32 1.71
CA ILE A 76 9.35 4.80 0.86
C ILE A 76 8.79 3.49 1.39
N PHE A 77 9.64 2.64 1.96
CA PHE A 77 9.21 1.38 2.58
C PHE A 77 8.30 1.64 3.77
N SER A 78 8.68 2.58 4.63
CA SER A 78 7.95 2.95 5.84
C SER A 78 6.62 3.63 5.52
N GLU A 79 6.59 4.41 4.44
CA GLU A 79 5.43 5.20 4.05
C GLU A 79 4.21 4.33 3.73
N GLY A 80 3.12 4.55 4.45
CA GLY A 80 1.85 3.84 4.23
C GLY A 80 1.86 2.33 4.53
N PHE A 81 2.95 1.74 5.05
CA PHE A 81 3.00 0.29 5.34
C PHE A 81 1.95 -0.12 6.38
N GLN A 82 1.98 0.51 7.56
CA GLN A 82 1.07 0.17 8.64
C GLN A 82 -0.41 0.48 8.30
N PRO A 83 -0.76 1.64 7.72
CA PRO A 83 -2.13 1.91 7.27
C PRO A 83 -2.65 0.92 6.22
N SER A 84 -1.78 0.47 5.29
CA SER A 84 -2.19 -0.46 4.24
C SER A 84 -2.62 -1.83 4.76
N LEU A 85 -2.01 -2.30 5.85
CA LEU A 85 -2.43 -3.53 6.54
C LEU A 85 -3.86 -3.43 7.06
N PHE A 86 -4.23 -2.29 7.66
CA PHE A 86 -5.57 -2.07 8.18
C PHE A 86 -6.62 -2.00 7.06
N VAL A 87 -6.31 -1.31 5.96
CA VAL A 87 -7.22 -1.21 4.80
C VAL A 87 -7.44 -2.59 4.18
N PHE A 88 -6.39 -3.38 4.04
CA PHE A 88 -6.49 -4.76 3.56
C PHE A 88 -7.33 -5.65 4.48
N MET A 89 -7.04 -5.67 5.78
CA MET A 89 -7.82 -6.45 6.75
C MET A 89 -9.30 -6.04 6.75
N ALA A 90 -9.57 -4.73 6.79
CA ALA A 90 -10.94 -4.21 6.82
C ALA A 90 -11.71 -4.60 5.54
N SER A 91 -11.11 -4.39 4.37
CA SER A 91 -11.76 -4.74 3.09
C SER A 91 -11.95 -6.25 2.92
N TRP A 92 -10.98 -7.06 3.34
CA TRP A 92 -11.10 -8.52 3.31
C TRP A 92 -12.23 -9.01 4.21
N ILE A 93 -12.25 -8.61 5.50
CA ILE A 93 -13.28 -9.02 6.45
C ILE A 93 -14.66 -8.57 5.96
N LEU A 94 -14.79 -7.32 5.50
CA LEU A 94 -16.06 -6.80 4.97
C LEU A 94 -16.57 -7.63 3.80
N VAL A 95 -15.72 -7.92 2.80
CA VAL A 95 -16.12 -8.70 1.63
C VAL A 95 -16.46 -10.14 2.01
N TYR A 96 -15.64 -10.77 2.86
CA TYR A 96 -15.90 -12.13 3.32
C TYR A 96 -17.22 -12.23 4.09
N THR A 97 -17.47 -11.33 5.04
CA THR A 97 -18.73 -11.28 5.79
C THR A 97 -19.92 -10.97 4.89
N THR A 98 -19.76 -10.13 3.87
CA THR A 98 -20.88 -9.82 2.96
C THR A 98 -21.25 -10.99 2.04
N LEU A 99 -20.27 -11.79 1.63
CA LEU A 99 -20.49 -12.92 0.70
C LEU A 99 -20.85 -14.23 1.40
N TYR A 100 -20.27 -14.48 2.57
CA TYR A 100 -20.39 -15.74 3.31
C TYR A 100 -21.05 -15.58 4.68
N GLY A 101 -21.31 -14.35 5.12
CA GLY A 101 -22.06 -14.13 6.36
C GLY A 101 -23.51 -14.48 6.14
N ASP A 102 -23.96 -15.54 6.80
CA ASP A 102 -25.39 -15.83 6.94
C ASP A 102 -26.00 -14.71 7.80
N PHE A 103 -26.69 -13.77 7.14
CA PHE A 103 -27.58 -12.82 7.80
C PHE A 103 -28.92 -13.52 8.02
N GLU A 104 -29.05 -14.26 9.12
CA GLU A 104 -30.37 -14.70 9.63
C GLU A 104 -31.25 -13.50 10.03
#